data_AF-A0A5K1HEC8-F1
#
_entry.id   AF-A0A5K1HEC8-F1
#
_cell.length_a   1.000
_cell.length_b   1.000
_cell.length_c   1.000
_cell.angle_alpha   90.00
_cell.angle_beta   90.00
_cell.angle_gamma   90.00
#
_symmetry.space_group_name_H-M   'P 1'
#
loop_
_entity.id
_entity.type
_entity.pdbx_description
1 polymer ?
#
loop_
_entity_poly.entity_id
_entity_poly.type
_entity_poly.pdbx_seq_one_letter_code
_entity_poly.pdbx_strand_id
1 'polypeptide(L)'
;KMCYTVLETIQDNETKPLLDLAINLEKEALADDYFIKRKLYPNVDFYTGIVYKAIGIPKDMFTVLFAVSRSVGWMAHWCEMMNENTNRISRPRQMYVGSKHR
;
A
#
# COMPACT_ATOMS: atom_id res chain seq x y z
N LYS A 1 -10.75 3.76 -13.67
CA LYS A 1 -10.60 4.59 -14.90
C LYS A 1 -9.14 4.71 -15.32
N MET A 2 -8.23 5.23 -14.50
CA MET A 2 -6.79 5.34 -14.83
C MET A 2 -6.16 3.99 -15.25
N CYS A 3 -6.44 2.89 -14.54
CA CYS A 3 -5.87 1.58 -14.90
C CYS A 3 -6.30 1.07 -16.27
N TYR A 4 -7.57 1.31 -16.66
CA TYR A 4 -8.03 0.99 -18.01
C TYR A 4 -7.31 1.83 -19.06
N THR A 5 -7.16 3.14 -18.82
CA THR A 5 -6.42 4.03 -19.73
C THR A 5 -4.97 3.58 -19.91
N VAL A 6 -4.31 3.15 -18.84
CA VAL A 6 -2.93 2.66 -18.89
C VAL A 6 -2.84 1.36 -19.71
N LEU A 7 -3.72 0.39 -19.47
CA LEU A 7 -3.74 -0.87 -20.23
C LEU A 7 -4.08 -0.67 -21.71
N GLU A 8 -5.04 0.22 -22.02
CA GLU A 8 -5.38 0.59 -23.40
C GLU A 8 -4.20 1.26 -24.11
N THR A 9 -3.46 2.12 -23.41
CA THR A 9 -2.29 2.82 -23.96
C THR A 9 -1.13 1.85 -24.24
N ILE A 10 -0.92 0.87 -23.37
CA ILE A 10 0.17 -0.12 -23.48
C ILE A 10 -0.22 -1.28 -24.43
N GLN A 11 -1.50 -1.36 -24.83
CA GLN A 11 -2.05 -2.48 -25.60
C GLN A 11 -1.79 -3.85 -24.95
N ASP A 12 -1.78 -3.87 -23.61
CA ASP A 12 -1.49 -5.09 -22.85
C ASP A 12 -2.76 -5.94 -22.69
N ASN A 13 -2.84 -6.98 -23.52
CA ASN A 13 -3.93 -7.96 -23.48
C ASN A 13 -3.72 -9.05 -22.42
N GLU A 14 -2.52 -9.22 -21.86
CA GLU A 14 -2.23 -10.25 -20.86
C GLU A 14 -2.70 -9.85 -19.46
N THR A 15 -2.57 -8.57 -19.09
CA THR A 15 -2.98 -8.08 -17.77
C THR A 15 -4.46 -7.69 -17.72
N LYS A 16 -5.12 -7.56 -18.87
CA LYS A 16 -6.55 -7.20 -18.96
C LYS A 16 -7.48 -8.18 -18.20
N PRO A 17 -7.35 -9.51 -18.33
CA PRO A 17 -8.13 -10.46 -17.52
C PRO A 17 -7.91 -10.31 -16.00
N LEU A 18 -6.70 -9.92 -15.58
CA LEU A 18 -6.39 -9.69 -14.16
C LEU A 18 -7.08 -8.43 -13.64
N LEU A 19 -7.17 -7.38 -14.45
CA LEU A 19 -7.94 -6.20 -14.09
C LEU A 19 -9.44 -6.50 -13.98
N ASP A 20 -9.99 -7.24 -14.95
CA ASP A 20 -11.41 -7.61 -14.92
C ASP A 20 -11.73 -8.50 -13.70
N LEU A 21 -10.83 -9.43 -13.36
CA LEU A 21 -10.92 -10.22 -12.14
C LEU A 21 -10.88 -9.34 -10.88
N ALA A 22 -9.96 -8.38 -10.82
CA ALA A 22 -9.83 -7.48 -9.67
C ALA A 22 -11.08 -6.60 -9.46
N ILE A 23 -11.71 -6.15 -10.53
CA ILE A 23 -12.96 -5.35 -10.46
C ILE A 23 -14.13 -6.19 -10.01
N ASN A 24 -14.24 -7.43 -10.49
CA ASN A 24 -15.28 -8.34 -10.02
C ASN A 24 -15.06 -8.68 -8.54
N LEU A 25 -13.81 -8.94 -8.13
CA LEU A 25 -13.47 -9.17 -6.74
C LEU A 25 -13.79 -7.97 -5.84
N GLU A 26 -13.51 -6.75 -6.30
CA GLU A 26 -13.91 -5.53 -5.60
C GLU A 26 -15.43 -5.48 -5.42
N LYS A 27 -16.22 -5.72 -6.48
CA LYS A 27 -17.69 -5.67 -6.39
C LYS A 27 -18.23 -6.63 -5.36
N GLU A 28 -17.77 -7.88 -5.38
CA GLU A 28 -18.19 -8.90 -4.42
C GLU A 28 -17.75 -8.52 -3.00
N ALA A 29 -16.50 -8.08 -2.81
CA ALA A 29 -16.00 -7.65 -1.51
C ALA A 29 -16.74 -6.44 -0.95
N LEU A 30 -17.18 -5.50 -1.80
CA LEU A 30 -17.94 -4.32 -1.37
C LEU A 30 -19.41 -4.63 -1.07
N ALA A 31 -19.94 -5.74 -1.57
CA ALA A 31 -21.30 -6.21 -1.29
C ALA A 31 -21.35 -7.16 -0.08
N ASP A 32 -20.22 -7.76 0.31
CA ASP A 32 -20.15 -8.74 1.39
C ASP A 32 -20.12 -8.07 2.78
N ASP A 33 -21.10 -8.46 3.60
CA ASP A 33 -21.29 -8.07 5.00
C ASP A 33 -20.01 -8.21 5.86
N TYR A 34 -19.19 -9.24 5.64
CA TYR A 34 -17.94 -9.49 6.34
C TYR A 34 -16.95 -8.35 6.14
N PHE A 35 -16.81 -7.89 4.90
CA PHE A 35 -15.87 -6.86 4.48
C PHE A 35 -16.37 -5.47 4.87
N ILE A 36 -17.65 -5.19 4.68
CA ILE A 36 -18.29 -3.93 5.08
C ILE A 36 -18.14 -3.72 6.59
N LYS A 37 -18.50 -4.71 7.42
CA LYS A 37 -18.42 -4.62 8.88
C LYS A 37 -16.99 -4.35 9.38
N ARG A 38 -15.99 -4.81 8.63
CA ARG A 38 -14.55 -4.64 8.95
C ARG A 38 -13.89 -3.47 8.23
N LYS A 39 -14.63 -2.72 7.41
CA LYS A 39 -14.11 -1.61 6.60
C LYS A 39 -12.94 -2.03 5.69
N LEU A 40 -13.03 -3.23 5.11
CA LEU A 40 -12.02 -3.79 4.21
C LEU A 40 -12.28 -3.34 2.78
N TYR A 41 -11.88 -2.11 2.47
CA TYR A 41 -11.97 -1.54 1.13
C TYR A 41 -10.68 -1.77 0.34
N PRO A 42 -10.73 -1.94 -0.99
CA PRO A 42 -9.54 -1.90 -1.82
C PRO A 42 -8.76 -0.62 -1.59
N ASN A 43 -7.48 -0.75 -1.27
CA ASN A 43 -6.59 0.39 -1.08
C ASN A 43 -5.87 0.74 -2.40
N VAL A 44 -5.01 1.75 -2.37
CA VAL A 44 -4.22 2.16 -3.53
C VAL A 44 -3.37 1.01 -4.09
N ASP A 45 -2.84 0.15 -3.22
CA ASP A 45 -1.94 -0.95 -3.58
C ASP A 45 -2.65 -2.06 -4.37
N PHE A 46 -3.97 -2.20 -4.19
CA PHE A 46 -4.80 -3.17 -4.91
C PHE A 46 -4.73 -2.98 -6.42
N TYR A 47 -4.73 -1.72 -6.89
CA TYR A 47 -4.67 -1.42 -8.32
C TYR A 47 -3.25 -1.15 -8.82
N THR A 48 -2.37 -0.56 -8.01
CA THR A 48 -0.99 -0.24 -8.46
C THR A 48 -0.21 -1.49 -8.80
N GLY A 49 -0.43 -2.62 -8.12
CA GLY A 49 0.21 -3.89 -8.46
C GLY A 49 -0.16 -4.41 -9.86
N ILE A 50 -1.41 -4.20 -10.30
CA ILE A 50 -1.86 -4.57 -11.65
C ILE A 50 -1.23 -3.65 -12.68
N VAL A 51 -1.17 -2.35 -12.38
CA VAL A 51 -0.49 -1.37 -13.24
C VAL A 51 0.99 -1.68 -13.38
N TYR A 52 1.70 -1.98 -12.29
CA TYR A 52 3.12 -2.35 -12.34
C TYR A 52 3.37 -3.60 -13.16
N LYS A 53 2.50 -4.61 -13.03
CA LYS A 53 2.58 -5.80 -13.88
C LYS A 53 2.39 -5.46 -15.36
N ALA A 54 1.43 -4.60 -15.68
CA ALA A 54 1.15 -4.18 -17.05
C ALA A 54 2.32 -3.43 -17.72
N ILE A 55 3.09 -2.67 -16.95
CA ILE A 55 4.32 -2.00 -17.44
C ILE A 55 5.57 -2.88 -17.34
N GLY A 56 5.42 -4.19 -17.08
CA GLY A 56 6.52 -5.16 -17.10
C GLY A 56 7.40 -5.17 -15.85
N ILE A 57 6.95 -4.58 -14.74
CA ILE A 57 7.72 -4.59 -13.49
C ILE A 57 7.50 -5.92 -12.78
N PRO A 58 8.58 -6.62 -12.36
CA PRO A 58 8.46 -7.88 -11.64
C PRO A 58 7.86 -7.65 -10.25
N LYS A 59 7.04 -8.61 -9.77
CA LYS A 59 6.31 -8.51 -8.50
C LYS A 59 7.22 -8.23 -7.30
N ASP A 60 8.42 -8.80 -7.30
CA ASP A 60 9.40 -8.65 -6.23
C ASP A 60 9.96 -7.21 -6.13
N MET A 61 9.72 -6.37 -7.14
CA MET A 61 10.13 -4.95 -7.17
C MET A 61 9.02 -3.98 -6.76
N PHE A 62 7.80 -4.45 -6.47
CA PHE A 62 6.67 -3.56 -6.15
C PHE A 62 6.94 -2.73 -4.88
N THR A 63 7.40 -3.40 -3.82
CA THR A 63 7.78 -2.73 -2.56
C THR A 63 9.03 -1.86 -2.70
N VAL A 64 9.95 -2.22 -3.60
CA VAL A 64 11.13 -1.40 -3.89
C VAL A 64 10.70 -0.06 -4.49
N LEU A 65 9.81 -0.07 -5.49
CA LEU A 65 9.28 1.16 -6.09
C LEU A 65 8.47 1.99 -5.10
N PHE A 66 7.68 1.31 -4.25
CA PHE A 66 7.00 1.97 -3.13
C PHE A 66 8.00 2.71 -2.25
N ALA A 67 9.10 2.06 -1.83
CA ALA A 67 10.13 2.68 -0.99
C ALA A 67 10.83 3.85 -1.69
N VAL A 68 11.15 3.72 -2.98
CA VAL A 68 11.72 4.82 -3.78
C VAL A 68 10.78 6.03 -3.77
N SER A 69 9.49 5.84 -4.05
CA SER A 69 8.50 6.93 -4.02
C SER A 69 8.35 7.55 -2.63
N ARG A 70 8.47 6.74 -1.56
CA ARG A 70 8.28 7.19 -0.17
C ARG A 70 9.50 7.87 0.43
N SER A 71 10.69 7.62 -0.14
CA SER A 71 11.96 8.18 0.35
C SER A 71 11.92 9.70 0.54
N VAL A 72 11.34 10.43 -0.41
CA VAL A 72 11.17 11.89 -0.32
C VAL A 72 10.30 12.28 0.87
N GLY A 73 9.20 11.57 1.13
CA GLY A 73 8.33 11.79 2.28
C GLY A 73 9.03 11.48 3.61
N TRP A 74 9.80 10.38 3.67
CA TRP A 74 10.60 10.05 4.85
C TRP A 74 11.65 11.10 5.14
N MET A 75 12.34 11.60 4.11
CA MET A 75 13.31 12.69 4.25
C MET A 75 12.64 13.98 4.71
N ALA A 76 11.47 14.33 4.17
CA ALA A 76 10.73 15.50 4.60
C ALA A 76 10.34 15.43 6.09
N HIS A 77 9.75 14.32 6.54
CA HIS A 77 9.43 14.11 7.95
C HIS A 77 10.66 14.11 8.86
N TRP A 78 11.78 13.55 8.40
CA TRP A 78 13.03 13.59 9.14
C TRP A 78 13.56 15.03 9.27
N CYS A 79 13.56 15.80 8.19
CA CYS A 79 13.95 17.21 8.21
C CYS A 79 13.04 18.03 9.13
N GLU A 80 11.72 17.81 9.08
CA GLU A 80 10.75 18.45 9.96
C GLU A 80 11.08 18.15 11.44
N MET A 81 11.20 16.86 11.78
CA MET A 81 11.55 16.42 13.14
C MET A 81 12.88 17.02 13.62
N MET A 82 13.91 17.09 12.77
CA MET A 82 15.22 17.63 13.15
C MET A 82 15.23 19.14 13.33
N ASN A 83 14.35 19.86 12.64
CA ASN A 83 14.24 21.32 12.73
C ASN A 83 13.26 21.79 13.84
N GLU A 84 12.51 20.88 14.45
CA GLU A 84 11.69 21.20 15.62
C GLU A 84 12.54 21.47 16.87
N ASN A 85 12.40 22.66 17.45
CA ASN A 85 13.06 23.04 18.70
C ASN A 85 12.67 22.16 19.91
N THR A 86 11.57 21.41 19.79
CA THR A 86 11.04 20.49 20.81
C THR A 86 11.45 19.03 20.59
N ASN A 87 12.27 18.73 19.59
CA ASN A 87 12.64 17.37 19.26
C ASN A 87 13.30 16.67 20.46
N ARG A 88 12.73 15.52 20.84
CA ARG A 88 13.21 14.65 21.92
C ARG A 88 13.28 13.22 21.39
N ILE A 89 14.24 12.45 21.89
CA ILE A 89 14.39 11.04 21.53
C ILE A 89 13.09 10.30 21.89
N SER A 90 12.49 9.64 20.89
CA SER A 90 11.33 8.77 21.08
C SER A 90 11.69 7.55 21.93
N ARG A 91 11.24 7.51 23.18
CA ARG A 91 11.53 6.43 24.14
C ARG A 91 10.24 5.91 24.81
N PRO A 92 9.46 5.06 24.12
CA PRO A 92 8.25 4.49 24.69
C PRO A 92 8.55 3.59 25.90
N ARG A 93 7.56 3.43 26.78
CA ARG A 93 7.59 2.50 27.93
C ARG A 93 6.75 1.26 27.62
N GLN A 94 6.96 0.20 28.39
CA GLN A 94 6.17 -1.03 28.31
C GLN A 94 5.47 -1.32 29.64
N MET A 95 4.35 -2.02 29.57
CA MET A 95 3.70 -2.63 30.72
C MET A 95 4.22 -4.08 30.85
N TYR A 96 5.03 -4.35 31.88
CA TYR A 96 5.55 -5.69 32.11
C TYR A 96 4.51 -6.56 32.82
N VAL A 97 4.05 -7.62 32.15
CA VAL A 97 3.10 -8.62 32.68
C VAL A 97 3.75 -9.98 32.94
N GLY A 98 5.09 -10.03 32.93
CA GLY A 98 5.84 -11.25 33.24
C GLY A 98 5.89 -11.54 34.74
N SER A 99 6.39 -12.72 35.09
CA SER A 99 6.57 -13.10 36.50
C SER A 99 7.58 -12.18 37.18
N LYS A 100 7.32 -11.81 38.44
CA LYS A 100 8.33 -11.16 39.28
C LYS A 100 9.55 -12.06 39.41
N HIS A 101 10.72 -11.47 39.69
CA HIS A 101 11.90 -12.24 40.03
C HIS A 101 11.56 -13.21 41.16
N ARG A 102 11.80 -14.50 40.92
CA ARG A 102 11.63 -15.60 41.87
C ARG A 102 13.00 -16.14 42.22
#